data_AF-A0A3A8K1D0-F1
#
_entry.id   AF-A0A3A8K1D0-F1
#
_cell.length_a   1.000
_cell.length_b   1.000
_cell.length_c   1.000
_cell.angle_alpha   90.00
_cell.angle_beta   90.00
_cell.angle_gamma   90.00
#
_symmetry.space_group_name_H-M   'P 1'
#
loop_
_entity.id
_entity.type
_entity.pdbx_description
1 polymer ?
#
loop_
_entity_poly.entity_id
_entity_poly.type
_entity_poly.pdbx_seq_one_letter_code
_entity_poly.pdbx_strand_id
1 'polypeptide(L)'
;MTSPHRTPDWLLERIALGELPPDELTAARDRLAREPDGPARLAALEADSRATLEALPPDRVAREVKARFARADTSAAPRAEAPPSRPSWRFLPALVPVLAAATVVVLVSRPGAQEARDPWSATGTGGTPGVLEPTRSKGLQPRLDVHRQVATRTERLTDGAPAQAGDVVQLSYTAAGHAHGVILSVDGRGTVTPHLPALGDTSAPLERSGAHLLPRAYELDDAPGFERFFLITADAPFELEGVMAAARVLATSPEARTAPLTLPAGLGQTSFLLEKPSP
;
A
#
# COMPACT_ATOMS: atom_id res chain seq x y z
N MET A 1 -12.45 27.04 44.22
CA MET A 1 -11.74 27.98 43.32
C MET A 1 -11.65 27.30 41.96
N THR A 2 -12.21 27.90 40.91
CA THR A 2 -12.17 27.30 39.58
C THR A 2 -10.80 27.52 38.96
N SER A 3 -10.13 26.45 38.53
CA SER A 3 -8.85 26.55 37.82
C SER A 3 -9.03 27.41 36.56
N PRO A 4 -8.17 28.40 36.29
CA PRO A 4 -8.27 29.17 35.06
C PRO A 4 -8.09 28.23 33.85
N HIS A 5 -9.02 28.30 32.90
CA HIS A 5 -8.95 27.49 31.69
C HIS A 5 -7.78 27.95 30.81
N ARG A 6 -6.61 27.33 30.99
CA ARG A 6 -5.41 27.51 30.14
C ARG A 6 -5.78 27.39 28.65
N THR A 7 -5.12 28.15 27.80
CA THR A 7 -5.31 28.11 26.35
C THR A 7 -4.76 26.78 25.82
N PRO A 8 -5.59 25.92 25.18
CA PRO A 8 -5.14 24.64 24.66
C PRO A 8 -4.21 24.86 23.45
N ASP A 9 -3.31 23.91 23.20
CA ASP A 9 -2.20 24.10 22.26
C ASP A 9 -2.68 24.31 20.81
N TRP A 10 -3.75 23.64 20.36
CA TRP A 10 -4.39 23.92 19.05
C TRP A 10 -4.85 25.37 18.88
N LEU A 11 -5.23 26.05 19.98
CA LEU A 11 -5.64 27.46 19.94
C LEU A 11 -4.41 28.39 20.00
N LEU A 12 -3.34 27.97 20.68
CA LEU A 12 -2.04 28.66 20.65
C LEU A 12 -1.45 28.66 19.24
N GLU A 13 -1.50 27.52 18.54
CA GLU A 13 -1.10 27.38 17.14
C GLU A 13 -1.88 28.33 16.22
N ARG A 14 -3.22 28.36 16.33
CA ARG A 14 -4.05 29.28 15.52
C ARG A 14 -3.87 30.77 15.89
N ILE A 15 -3.46 31.10 17.12
CA ILE A 15 -3.05 32.46 17.50
C ILE A 15 -1.73 32.87 16.81
N ALA A 16 -0.78 31.95 16.73
CA ALA A 16 0.54 32.15 16.12
C ALA A 16 0.44 32.28 14.58
N LEU A 17 -0.32 31.38 13.95
CA LEU A 17 -0.56 31.39 12.50
C LEU A 17 -1.55 32.49 12.05
N GLY A 18 -2.34 33.04 12.97
CA GLY A 18 -3.34 34.08 12.68
C GLY A 18 -4.62 33.55 12.03
N GLU A 19 -4.90 32.25 12.13
CA GLU A 19 -6.00 31.54 11.44
C GLU A 19 -7.36 31.70 12.15
N LEU A 20 -7.57 32.77 12.91
CA LEU A 20 -8.82 33.08 13.61
C LEU A 20 -9.45 34.34 13.00
N PRO A 21 -10.80 34.45 12.96
CA PRO A 21 -11.48 35.71 12.67
C PRO A 21 -10.93 36.86 13.54
N PRO A 22 -10.83 38.12 13.05
CA PRO A 22 -10.11 39.19 13.75
C PRO A 22 -10.54 39.42 15.21
N ASP A 23 -11.84 39.33 15.49
CA ASP A 23 -12.39 39.50 16.83
C ASP A 23 -12.06 38.31 17.75
N GLU A 24 -12.13 37.08 17.22
CA GLU A 24 -11.73 35.86 17.92
C GLU A 24 -10.21 35.84 18.19
N LEU A 25 -9.40 36.25 17.22
CA LEU A 25 -7.94 36.35 17.35
C LEU A 25 -7.54 37.34 18.45
N THR A 26 -8.26 38.47 18.54
CA THR A 26 -8.07 39.47 19.58
C THR A 26 -8.45 38.90 20.95
N ALA A 27 -9.66 38.35 21.09
CA ALA A 27 -10.11 37.74 22.35
C ALA A 27 -9.25 36.55 22.81
N ALA A 28 -8.69 35.77 21.87
CA ALA A 28 -7.78 34.66 22.14
C ALA A 28 -6.39 35.14 22.58
N ARG A 29 -5.87 36.23 21.99
CA ARG A 29 -4.65 36.91 22.47
C ARG A 29 -4.84 37.52 23.85
N ASP A 30 -5.97 38.18 24.10
CA ASP A 30 -6.32 38.74 25.41
C ASP A 30 -6.50 37.65 26.48
N ARG A 31 -6.93 36.44 26.10
CA ARG A 31 -6.96 35.26 26.98
C ARG A 31 -5.54 34.79 27.30
N LEU A 32 -4.72 34.58 26.27
CA LEU A 32 -3.34 34.10 26.42
C LEU A 32 -2.46 35.08 27.21
N ALA A 33 -2.65 36.38 27.05
CA ALA A 33 -1.95 37.42 27.82
C ALA A 33 -2.31 37.45 29.32
N ARG A 34 -3.37 36.75 29.74
CA ARG A 34 -3.75 36.55 31.16
C ARG A 34 -3.19 35.25 31.76
N GLU A 35 -2.52 34.41 30.98
CA GLU A 35 -1.80 33.23 31.48
C GLU A 35 -0.38 33.61 31.90
N PRO A 36 0.10 33.23 33.11
CA PRO A 36 1.44 33.59 33.59
C PRO A 36 2.59 33.16 32.67
N ASP A 37 2.39 32.09 31.91
CA ASP A 37 3.32 31.52 30.94
C ASP A 37 2.89 31.73 29.47
N GLY A 38 1.74 32.36 29.21
CA GLY A 38 1.14 32.47 27.88
C GLY A 38 2.04 33.13 26.82
N PRO A 39 2.62 34.31 27.09
CA PRO A 39 3.57 34.96 26.17
C PRO A 39 4.84 34.13 25.93
N ALA A 40 5.30 33.37 26.93
CA ALA A 40 6.48 32.51 26.81
C ALA A 40 6.18 31.26 25.96
N ARG A 41 4.99 30.66 26.11
CA ARG A 41 4.52 29.55 25.26
C ARG A 41 4.43 29.96 23.78
N LEU A 42 3.88 31.14 23.50
CA LEU A 42 3.80 31.67 22.14
C LEU A 42 5.19 31.91 21.54
N ALA A 43 6.07 32.60 22.26
CA ALA A 43 7.43 32.87 21.82
C ALA A 43 8.25 31.58 21.58
N ALA A 44 8.01 30.52 22.38
CA ALA A 44 8.63 29.21 22.17
C ALA A 44 8.14 28.53 20.88
N LEU A 45 6.83 28.54 20.62
CA LEU A 45 6.24 27.98 19.40
C LEU A 45 6.70 28.74 18.14
N GLU A 46 6.76 30.07 18.20
CA GLU A 46 7.29 30.91 17.13
C GLU A 46 8.79 30.69 16.89
N ALA A 47 9.57 30.38 17.94
CA ALA A 47 10.98 30.06 17.82
C ALA A 47 11.23 28.68 17.21
N ASP A 48 10.44 27.67 17.60
CA ASP A 48 10.52 26.31 17.02
C ASP A 48 10.09 26.30 15.54
N SER A 49 9.01 27.03 15.21
CA SER A 49 8.58 27.26 13.83
C SER A 49 9.69 27.90 12.98
N ARG A 50 10.41 28.87 13.54
CA ARG A 50 11.54 29.53 12.88
C ARG A 50 12.73 28.59 12.71
N ALA A 51 13.12 27.86 13.75
CA ALA A 51 14.20 26.87 13.69
C ALA A 51 13.91 25.77 12.65
N THR A 52 12.66 25.33 12.55
CA THR A 52 12.20 24.40 11.51
C THR A 52 12.37 24.98 10.11
N LEU A 53 11.98 26.23 9.87
CA LEU A 53 12.13 26.91 8.58
C LEU A 53 13.60 27.21 8.21
N GLU A 54 14.46 27.45 9.20
CA GLU A 54 15.91 27.63 9.03
C GLU A 54 16.61 26.30 8.69
N ALA A 55 16.22 25.19 9.33
CA ALA A 55 16.75 23.85 9.06
C ALA A 55 16.24 23.25 7.72
N LEU A 56 14.98 23.54 7.39
CA LEU A 56 14.28 23.06 6.20
C LEU A 56 13.74 24.22 5.34
N PRO A 57 14.61 25.01 4.67
CA PRO A 57 14.18 26.09 3.78
C PRO A 57 13.17 25.62 2.73
N PRO A 58 12.05 26.35 2.50
CA PRO A 58 10.98 25.90 1.61
C PRO A 58 11.43 25.57 0.18
N ASP A 59 12.45 26.26 -0.35
CA ASP A 59 13.02 25.98 -1.67
C ASP A 59 13.78 24.64 -1.72
N ARG A 60 14.43 24.26 -0.62
CA ARG A 60 15.14 22.98 -0.46
C ARG A 60 14.14 21.83 -0.41
N VAL A 61 13.08 21.98 0.39
CA VAL A 61 11.98 21.01 0.48
C VAL A 61 11.27 20.88 -0.87
N ALA A 62 10.92 21.99 -1.52
CA ALA A 62 10.27 21.97 -2.84
C ALA A 62 11.15 21.35 -3.94
N ARG A 63 12.48 21.53 -3.90
CA ARG A 63 13.42 20.84 -4.81
C ARG A 63 13.46 19.34 -4.56
N GLU A 64 13.53 18.91 -3.30
CA GLU A 64 13.55 17.48 -2.93
C GLU A 64 12.24 16.77 -3.30
N VAL A 65 11.07 17.40 -3.05
CA VAL A 65 9.76 16.86 -3.47
C VAL A 65 9.69 16.69 -4.99
N LYS A 66 10.11 17.71 -5.77
CA LYS A 66 10.16 17.61 -7.24
C LYS A 66 11.11 16.52 -7.73
N ALA A 67 12.27 16.35 -7.07
CA ALA A 67 13.23 15.31 -7.40
C ALA A 67 12.72 13.89 -7.08
N ARG A 68 11.92 13.73 -6.01
CA ARG A 68 11.23 12.46 -5.70
C ARG A 68 10.15 12.15 -6.74
N PHE A 69 9.31 13.13 -7.08
CA PHE A 69 8.25 12.97 -8.07
C PHE A 69 8.80 12.54 -9.44
N ALA A 70 9.82 13.24 -9.96
CA ALA A 70 10.45 12.90 -11.24
C ALA A 70 11.10 11.50 -11.26
N ARG A 71 11.58 10.99 -10.11
CA ARG A 71 12.08 9.60 -9.98
C ARG A 71 10.96 8.57 -10.00
N ALA A 72 9.79 8.89 -9.46
CA ALA A 72 8.61 8.04 -9.54
C ALA A 72 8.12 7.95 -11.01
N ASP A 73 7.96 9.10 -11.69
CA ASP A 73 7.56 9.15 -13.11
C ASP A 73 8.52 8.36 -14.01
N THR A 74 9.84 8.53 -13.82
CA THR A 74 10.86 7.83 -14.60
C THR A 74 10.80 6.31 -14.39
N SER A 75 10.28 5.85 -13.25
CA SER A 75 10.07 4.43 -12.95
C SER A 75 8.79 3.85 -13.58
N ALA A 76 7.88 4.70 -14.06
CA ALA A 76 6.65 4.30 -14.77
C ALA A 76 6.81 4.27 -16.30
N ALA A 77 7.95 4.71 -16.84
CA ALA A 77 8.25 4.60 -18.27
C ALA A 77 8.31 3.12 -18.70
N PRO A 78 7.63 2.72 -19.79
CA PRO A 78 7.71 1.35 -20.27
C PRO A 78 9.15 1.03 -20.66
N ARG A 79 9.67 -0.09 -20.14
CA ARG A 79 11.04 -0.56 -20.40
C ARG A 79 11.19 -1.05 -21.84
N ALA A 80 11.32 -0.10 -22.77
CA ALA A 80 11.72 -0.38 -24.14
C ALA A 80 13.02 -1.19 -24.14
N GLU A 81 13.05 -2.27 -24.93
CA GLU A 81 14.15 -3.22 -24.92
C GLU A 81 15.40 -2.62 -25.59
N ALA A 82 16.23 -1.94 -24.79
CA ALA A 82 17.57 -1.56 -25.19
C ALA A 82 18.37 -2.84 -25.51
N PRO A 83 18.87 -3.01 -26.75
CA PRO A 83 19.57 -4.24 -27.15
C PRO A 83 20.88 -4.40 -26.35
N PRO A 84 21.31 -5.64 -26.04
CA PRO A 84 22.43 -5.89 -25.15
C PRO A 84 23.75 -5.36 -25.73
N SER A 85 24.26 -4.28 -25.14
CA SER A 85 25.57 -3.72 -25.44
C SER A 85 26.68 -4.70 -25.04
N ARG A 86 27.40 -5.22 -26.02
CA ARG A 86 28.51 -6.16 -25.79
C ARG A 86 29.67 -5.47 -25.04
N PRO A 87 30.24 -6.08 -23.98
CA PRO A 87 31.40 -5.51 -23.28
C PRO A 87 32.64 -5.56 -24.18
N SER A 88 33.27 -4.41 -24.40
CA SER A 88 34.42 -4.26 -25.30
C SER A 88 35.74 -4.66 -24.64
N TRP A 89 35.97 -5.96 -24.44
CA TRP A 89 37.23 -6.48 -23.90
C TRP A 89 38.35 -6.34 -24.96
N ARG A 90 39.12 -5.24 -24.88
CA ARG A 90 40.22 -4.90 -25.80
C ARG A 90 41.59 -4.89 -25.13
N PHE A 91 42.06 -6.08 -24.72
CA PHE A 91 43.49 -6.38 -24.60
C PHE A 91 43.74 -7.82 -25.09
N LEU A 92 44.86 -8.02 -25.80
CA LEU A 92 45.24 -9.21 -26.58
C LEU A 92 46.45 -9.93 -25.92
N PRO A 93 47.02 -11.03 -26.48
CA PRO A 93 46.44 -12.30 -26.96
C PRO A 93 47.29 -13.53 -26.47
N ALA A 94 47.26 -14.66 -27.22
CA ALA A 94 48.19 -15.82 -27.16
C ALA A 94 48.09 -16.73 -25.89
N LEU A 95 48.44 -18.03 -25.86
CA LEU A 95 48.70 -19.16 -26.79
C LEU A 95 48.64 -20.44 -25.90
N VAL A 96 48.51 -21.73 -26.28
CA VAL A 96 48.50 -22.52 -27.55
C VAL A 96 47.61 -23.79 -27.29
N PRO A 97 47.17 -24.61 -28.29
CA PRO A 97 46.28 -25.76 -28.06
C PRO A 97 47.04 -27.09 -27.79
N VAL A 98 46.34 -28.17 -27.38
CA VAL A 98 46.64 -29.58 -27.80
C VAL A 98 45.62 -30.63 -27.30
N LEU A 99 45.47 -31.70 -28.09
CA LEU A 99 44.90 -33.05 -27.87
C LEU A 99 43.43 -33.27 -27.44
N ALA A 100 42.77 -33.98 -28.36
CA ALA A 100 41.49 -34.67 -28.29
C ALA A 100 41.37 -35.80 -27.24
N ALA A 101 40.11 -36.14 -26.93
CA ALA A 101 39.65 -37.52 -26.80
C ALA A 101 38.20 -37.62 -27.31
N ALA A 102 37.80 -38.76 -27.88
CA ALA A 102 36.45 -38.99 -28.38
C ALA A 102 35.80 -40.19 -27.66
N THR A 103 34.53 -40.05 -27.28
CA THR A 103 33.68 -41.17 -26.87
C THR A 103 32.31 -41.03 -27.51
N VAL A 104 31.95 -42.01 -28.34
CA VAL A 104 30.60 -42.20 -28.86
C VAL A 104 29.89 -43.19 -27.95
N VAL A 105 28.71 -42.83 -27.44
CA VAL A 105 27.75 -43.79 -26.88
C VAL A 105 26.40 -43.53 -27.53
N VAL A 106 25.93 -44.52 -28.30
CA VAL A 106 24.59 -44.55 -28.89
C VAL A 106 23.83 -45.69 -28.24
N LEU A 107 22.74 -45.40 -27.51
CA LEU A 107 21.62 -46.33 -27.46
C LEU A 107 20.26 -45.67 -27.14
N VAL A 108 19.43 -45.63 -28.17
CA VAL A 108 17.96 -45.78 -28.21
C VAL A 108 17.19 -45.86 -26.88
N SER A 109 16.22 -44.94 -26.68
CA SER A 109 14.89 -45.30 -26.15
C SER A 109 13.78 -44.28 -26.49
N ARG A 110 12.86 -44.69 -27.38
CA ARG A 110 11.47 -44.23 -27.61
C ARG A 110 10.71 -45.48 -28.07
N PRO A 111 9.43 -45.73 -27.71
CA PRO A 111 8.27 -44.81 -27.73
C PRO A 111 7.56 -44.73 -26.37
N GLY A 112 6.41 -44.05 -26.18
CA GLY A 112 5.65 -43.13 -27.05
C GLY A 112 4.12 -43.30 -26.91
N ALA A 113 3.39 -42.18 -26.81
CA ALA A 113 1.92 -42.07 -26.81
C ALA A 113 1.53 -40.58 -26.90
N GLN A 114 0.33 -40.15 -27.34
CA GLN A 114 -0.60 -40.69 -28.34
C GLN A 114 -1.53 -39.53 -28.74
N GLU A 115 -1.92 -39.41 -30.02
CA GLU A 115 -2.96 -38.44 -30.40
C GLU A 115 -4.32 -38.86 -29.82
N ALA A 116 -4.97 -37.96 -29.08
CA ALA A 116 -6.40 -38.04 -28.77
C ALA A 116 -7.11 -36.95 -29.57
N ARG A 117 -7.99 -37.36 -30.49
CA ARG A 117 -8.87 -36.45 -31.25
C ARG A 117 -10.21 -36.34 -30.53
N ASP A 118 -10.80 -35.15 -30.53
CA ASP A 118 -12.26 -35.03 -30.35
C ASP A 118 -12.96 -35.88 -31.43
N PRO A 119 -14.12 -36.50 -31.11
CA PRO A 119 -15.35 -35.80 -31.47
C PRO A 119 -16.56 -36.07 -30.57
N TRP A 120 -17.31 -35.01 -30.25
CA TRP A 120 -18.77 -35.09 -30.34
C TRP A 120 -19.37 -33.75 -30.75
N SER A 121 -20.25 -33.77 -31.75
CA SER A 121 -21.03 -32.61 -32.19
C SER A 121 -22.51 -32.83 -31.88
N ALA A 122 -23.15 -31.81 -31.28
CA ALA A 122 -24.59 -31.79 -31.05
C ALA A 122 -25.13 -30.40 -31.43
N THR A 123 -25.99 -30.36 -32.45
CA THR A 123 -26.51 -29.12 -33.04
C THR A 123 -27.72 -28.62 -32.24
N GLY A 124 -27.78 -27.31 -31.96
CA GLY A 124 -28.93 -26.68 -31.29
C GLY A 124 -29.04 -25.19 -31.62
N THR A 125 -29.99 -24.84 -32.49
CA THR A 125 -30.19 -23.48 -33.02
C THR A 125 -31.09 -22.64 -32.12
N GLY A 126 -30.71 -21.40 -31.83
CA GLY A 126 -31.58 -20.44 -31.12
C GLY A 126 -30.89 -19.11 -30.86
N GLY A 127 -31.16 -18.11 -31.70
CA GLY A 127 -30.55 -16.77 -31.58
C GLY A 127 -31.53 -15.73 -31.04
N THR A 128 -31.11 -14.99 -30.02
CA THR A 128 -31.74 -13.73 -29.57
C THR A 128 -30.65 -12.67 -29.30
N PRO A 129 -30.96 -11.35 -29.41
CA PRO A 129 -29.92 -10.37 -29.66
C PRO A 129 -29.30 -9.77 -28.40
N GLY A 130 -27.97 -9.72 -28.37
CA GLY A 130 -27.18 -8.56 -27.92
C GLY A 130 -27.62 -7.81 -26.67
N VAL A 131 -27.67 -8.48 -25.51
CA VAL A 131 -27.30 -7.79 -24.26
C VAL A 131 -25.80 -7.54 -24.33
N LEU A 132 -25.38 -6.29 -24.13
CA LEU A 132 -23.95 -5.94 -24.11
C LEU A 132 -23.30 -6.55 -22.85
N GLU A 133 -22.59 -7.67 -22.99
CA GLU A 133 -21.69 -8.12 -21.93
C GLU A 133 -20.65 -7.01 -21.66
N PRO A 134 -20.54 -6.48 -20.42
CA PRO A 134 -19.41 -5.65 -20.07
C PRO A 134 -18.15 -6.52 -20.14
N THR A 135 -17.20 -6.15 -21.01
CA THR A 135 -16.03 -6.96 -21.36
C THR A 135 -15.33 -7.55 -20.13
N ARG A 136 -15.56 -8.85 -19.88
CA ARG A 136 -14.98 -9.58 -18.74
C ARG A 136 -13.47 -9.66 -18.91
N SER A 137 -12.76 -8.78 -18.21
CA SER A 137 -11.30 -8.58 -18.33
C SER A 137 -10.46 -9.76 -17.80
N LYS A 138 -10.45 -10.86 -18.57
CA LYS A 138 -9.43 -11.93 -18.56
C LYS A 138 -8.98 -12.43 -17.18
N GLY A 139 -9.93 -12.88 -16.35
CA GLY A 139 -9.65 -13.77 -15.21
C GLY A 139 -8.74 -13.21 -14.11
N LEU A 140 -8.47 -11.90 -14.09
CA LEU A 140 -7.74 -11.25 -13.03
C LEU A 140 -8.56 -11.30 -11.72
N GLN A 141 -7.86 -11.48 -10.60
CA GLN A 141 -8.43 -11.47 -9.26
C GLN A 141 -7.93 -10.24 -8.49
N PRO A 142 -8.73 -9.67 -7.57
CA PRO A 142 -8.25 -8.62 -6.68
C PRO A 142 -7.04 -9.08 -5.88
N ARG A 143 -6.04 -8.20 -5.73
CA ARG A 143 -4.80 -8.50 -5.03
C ARG A 143 -4.32 -7.30 -4.23
N LEU A 144 -3.79 -7.57 -3.03
CA LEU A 144 -2.97 -6.63 -2.29
C LEU A 144 -1.48 -7.01 -2.45
N ASP A 145 -0.62 -6.02 -2.65
CA ASP A 145 0.84 -6.17 -2.69
C ASP A 145 1.46 -5.33 -1.57
N VAL A 146 2.37 -5.91 -0.80
CA VAL A 146 3.05 -5.25 0.31
C VAL A 146 4.54 -5.10 -0.01
N HIS A 147 5.09 -3.93 0.26
CA HIS A 147 6.50 -3.63 0.04
C HIS A 147 7.13 -3.00 1.29
N ARG A 148 8.24 -3.54 1.79
CA ARG A 148 9.02 -2.94 2.89
C ARG A 148 10.03 -1.93 2.36
N GLN A 149 10.19 -0.82 3.06
CA GLN A 149 11.28 0.13 2.83
C GLN A 149 12.54 -0.34 3.57
N VAL A 150 13.64 -0.52 2.84
CA VAL A 150 14.93 -0.99 3.38
C VAL A 150 16.00 0.04 3.02
N ALA A 151 16.23 0.98 3.95
CA ALA A 151 17.08 2.17 3.79
C ALA A 151 16.71 3.03 2.56
N THR A 152 17.36 2.82 1.42
CA THR A 152 17.11 3.55 0.16
C THR A 152 16.49 2.68 -0.94
N ARG A 153 16.03 1.47 -0.60
CA ARG A 153 15.44 0.48 -1.51
C ARG A 153 14.04 0.07 -1.04
N THR A 154 13.30 -0.52 -1.97
CA THR A 154 11.98 -1.10 -1.72
C THR A 154 12.04 -2.60 -2.00
N GLU A 155 11.68 -3.41 -1.01
CA GLU A 155 11.59 -4.87 -1.07
C GLU A 155 10.13 -5.29 -1.24
N ARG A 156 9.78 -6.06 -2.27
CA ARG A 156 8.43 -6.65 -2.38
C ARG A 156 8.36 -7.90 -1.51
N LEU A 157 7.43 -7.91 -0.56
CA LEU A 157 7.22 -9.03 0.34
C LEU A 157 6.35 -10.12 -0.32
N THR A 158 6.38 -11.32 0.25
CA THR A 158 5.43 -12.40 -0.02
C THR A 158 4.43 -12.53 1.13
N ASP A 159 3.29 -13.16 0.87
CA ASP A 159 2.36 -13.54 1.94
C ASP A 159 3.06 -14.46 2.96
N GLY A 160 2.86 -14.20 4.25
CA GLY A 160 3.59 -14.87 5.34
C GLY A 160 5.07 -14.44 5.50
N ALA A 161 5.52 -13.32 4.90
CA ALA A 161 6.89 -12.84 5.08
C ALA A 161 7.15 -12.30 6.50
N PRO A 162 8.36 -12.48 7.06
CA PRO A 162 8.72 -11.96 8.37
C PRO A 162 8.91 -10.44 8.37
N ALA A 163 8.30 -9.78 9.34
CA ALA A 163 8.39 -8.35 9.59
C ALA A 163 8.63 -8.04 11.09
N GLN A 164 9.08 -6.84 11.40
CA GLN A 164 9.39 -6.39 12.76
C GLN A 164 8.76 -5.03 13.08
N ALA A 165 8.70 -4.68 14.37
CA ALA A 165 8.33 -3.33 14.78
C ALA A 165 9.31 -2.31 14.18
N GLY A 166 8.80 -1.20 13.66
CA GLY A 166 9.58 -0.20 12.91
C GLY A 166 9.79 -0.53 11.43
N ASP A 167 9.35 -1.68 10.91
CA ASP A 167 9.31 -1.91 9.45
C ASP A 167 8.28 -0.97 8.81
N VAL A 168 8.74 -0.09 7.91
CA VAL A 168 7.85 0.78 7.14
C VAL A 168 7.39 0.06 5.88
N VAL A 169 6.09 -0.27 5.82
CA VAL A 169 5.45 -0.98 4.71
C VAL A 169 4.58 -0.05 3.86
N GLN A 170 4.70 -0.18 2.55
CA GLN A 170 3.90 0.49 1.53
C GLN A 170 2.94 -0.53 0.90
N LEU A 171 1.65 -0.24 0.97
CA LEU A 171 0.60 -1.05 0.36
C LEU A 171 0.31 -0.59 -1.08
N SER A 172 -0.01 -1.53 -1.95
CA SER A 172 -0.71 -1.27 -3.21
C SER A 172 -1.80 -2.31 -3.47
N TYR A 173 -2.81 -1.95 -4.27
CA TYR A 173 -3.91 -2.84 -4.66
C TYR A 173 -4.01 -3.00 -6.18
N THR A 174 -4.59 -4.11 -6.62
CA THR A 174 -5.13 -4.32 -7.97
C THR A 174 -6.61 -4.64 -7.83
N ALA A 175 -7.51 -3.82 -8.36
CA ALA A 175 -8.96 -3.97 -8.20
C ALA A 175 -9.60 -4.99 -9.17
N ALA A 176 -8.86 -5.38 -10.22
CA ALA A 176 -9.25 -6.42 -11.20
C ALA A 176 -10.62 -6.21 -11.88
N GLY A 177 -11.08 -4.97 -12.00
CA GLY A 177 -12.36 -4.59 -12.60
C GLY A 177 -13.36 -3.97 -11.62
N HIS A 178 -13.27 -4.31 -10.32
CA HIS A 178 -14.17 -3.79 -9.29
C HIS A 178 -14.02 -2.28 -9.11
N ALA A 179 -15.14 -1.61 -8.82
CA ALA A 179 -15.24 -0.16 -8.80
C ALA A 179 -15.10 0.45 -7.40
N HIS A 180 -15.31 -0.33 -6.34
CA HIS A 180 -15.33 0.11 -4.96
C HIS A 180 -14.57 -0.85 -4.03
N GLY A 181 -14.04 -0.34 -2.93
CA GLY A 181 -13.39 -1.17 -1.93
C GLY A 181 -13.00 -0.51 -0.62
N VAL A 182 -12.54 -1.35 0.29
CA VAL A 182 -12.01 -1.01 1.62
C VAL A 182 -10.70 -1.76 1.81
N ILE A 183 -9.71 -1.11 2.41
CA ILE A 183 -8.45 -1.73 2.83
C ILE A 183 -8.29 -1.47 4.32
N LEU A 184 -8.05 -2.54 5.08
CA LEU A 184 -7.83 -2.48 6.53
C LEU A 184 -6.75 -3.48 6.94
N SER A 185 -6.30 -3.42 8.18
CA SER A 185 -5.54 -4.51 8.79
C SER A 185 -6.07 -4.91 10.16
N VAL A 186 -5.67 -6.11 10.57
CA VAL A 186 -5.89 -6.70 11.90
C VAL A 186 -4.52 -7.12 12.45
N ASP A 187 -4.16 -6.65 13.63
CA ASP A 187 -2.91 -7.03 14.31
C ASP A 187 -3.11 -8.23 15.27
N GLY A 188 -2.01 -8.76 15.83
CA GLY A 188 -2.06 -9.82 16.85
C GLY A 188 -2.44 -9.38 18.27
N ARG A 189 -2.83 -8.11 18.48
CA ARG A 189 -3.52 -7.63 19.69
C ARG A 189 -5.05 -7.56 19.49
N GLY A 190 -5.52 -7.70 18.26
CA GLY A 190 -6.91 -7.55 17.85
C GLY A 190 -7.30 -6.12 17.46
N THR A 191 -6.34 -5.20 17.29
CA THR A 191 -6.59 -3.85 16.75
C THR A 191 -7.03 -3.95 15.30
N VAL A 192 -7.99 -3.13 14.89
CA VAL A 192 -8.46 -3.07 13.49
C VAL A 192 -8.27 -1.66 12.94
N THR A 193 -7.40 -1.53 11.94
CA THR A 193 -6.94 -0.23 11.41
C THR A 193 -7.41 -0.03 9.98
N PRO A 194 -8.22 1.01 9.67
CA PRO A 194 -8.62 1.33 8.29
C PRO A 194 -7.53 2.09 7.55
N HIS A 195 -7.15 1.60 6.37
CA HIS A 195 -6.14 2.18 5.47
C HIS A 195 -6.75 2.85 4.23
N LEU A 196 -7.93 2.40 3.80
CA LEU A 196 -8.76 2.98 2.73
C LEU A 196 -10.25 2.65 3.02
N PRO A 197 -11.20 3.61 2.95
CA PRO A 197 -11.01 5.04 2.68
C PRO A 197 -10.18 5.74 3.76
N ALA A 198 -9.64 6.91 3.44
CA ALA A 198 -8.94 7.76 4.42
C ALA A 198 -9.90 8.61 5.27
N LEU A 199 -11.10 8.89 4.74
CA LEU A 199 -12.19 9.68 5.32
C LEU A 199 -13.51 9.15 4.75
N GLY A 200 -14.57 9.14 5.57
CA GLY A 200 -15.91 8.69 5.18
C GLY A 200 -16.34 7.36 5.82
N ASP A 201 -17.61 7.03 5.61
CA ASP A 201 -18.37 5.90 6.16
C ASP A 201 -18.64 4.78 5.14
N THR A 202 -18.28 5.00 3.87
CA THR A 202 -18.52 4.10 2.74
C THR A 202 -17.22 3.76 1.99
N SER A 203 -17.24 2.65 1.26
CA SER A 203 -16.13 2.14 0.45
C SER A 203 -15.59 3.18 -0.55
N ALA A 204 -14.28 3.35 -0.58
CA ALA A 204 -13.62 4.23 -1.55
C ALA A 204 -13.87 3.77 -2.99
N PRO A 205 -13.96 4.68 -3.98
CA PRO A 205 -13.83 4.32 -5.38
C PRO A 205 -12.41 3.79 -5.65
N LEU A 206 -12.31 2.76 -6.49
CA LEU A 206 -11.05 2.13 -6.89
C LEU A 206 -10.74 2.35 -8.37
N GLU A 207 -9.47 2.52 -8.69
CA GLU A 207 -8.98 2.45 -10.05
C GLU A 207 -9.01 0.99 -10.53
N ARG A 208 -9.88 0.72 -11.53
CA ARG A 208 -10.31 -0.63 -11.88
C ARG A 208 -9.21 -1.52 -12.47
N SER A 209 -8.17 -0.92 -13.04
CA SER A 209 -7.10 -1.60 -13.79
C SER A 209 -5.72 -1.04 -13.44
N GLY A 210 -4.70 -1.91 -13.46
CA GLY A 210 -3.36 -1.58 -12.98
C GLY A 210 -3.18 -1.83 -11.48
N ALA A 211 -1.99 -1.50 -10.97
CA ALA A 211 -1.64 -1.63 -9.56
C ALA A 211 -1.41 -0.23 -8.95
N HIS A 212 -2.06 0.06 -7.84
CA HIS A 212 -2.21 1.41 -7.30
C HIS A 212 -1.69 1.50 -5.87
N LEU A 213 -0.71 2.37 -5.64
CA LEU A 213 -0.13 2.63 -4.31
C LEU A 213 -1.11 3.42 -3.44
N LEU A 214 -1.22 3.07 -2.16
CA LEU A 214 -1.95 3.89 -1.20
C LEU A 214 -1.15 5.18 -0.91
N PRO A 215 -1.79 6.34 -0.64
CA PRO A 215 -1.10 7.62 -0.45
C PRO A 215 -0.14 7.71 0.75
N ARG A 216 -0.11 6.69 1.61
CA ARG A 216 0.74 6.59 2.80
C ARG A 216 1.38 5.21 2.89
N ALA A 217 2.61 5.20 3.41
CA ALA A 217 3.20 4.01 4.02
C ALA A 217 2.83 3.96 5.52
N TYR A 218 2.98 2.79 6.12
CA TYR A 218 2.63 2.51 7.51
C TYR A 218 3.82 1.88 8.23
N GLU A 219 4.16 2.39 9.40
CA GLU A 219 5.17 1.77 10.28
C GLU A 219 4.48 0.69 11.12
N LEU A 220 5.03 -0.53 11.13
CA LEU A 220 4.49 -1.62 11.94
C LEU A 220 4.81 -1.40 13.42
N ASP A 221 3.81 -1.56 14.28
CA ASP A 221 3.97 -1.47 15.75
C ASP A 221 4.59 -2.76 16.34
N ASP A 222 4.68 -2.82 17.67
CA ASP A 222 5.14 -3.99 18.42
C ASP A 222 4.04 -5.04 18.73
N ALA A 223 2.88 -5.02 18.05
CA ALA A 223 1.88 -6.07 18.20
C ALA A 223 2.47 -7.44 17.81
N PRO A 224 2.39 -8.46 18.70
CA PRO A 224 3.06 -9.73 18.48
C PRO A 224 2.41 -10.57 17.40
N GLY A 225 3.15 -11.56 16.90
CA GLY A 225 2.63 -12.69 16.14
C GLY A 225 2.25 -12.41 14.68
N PHE A 226 1.49 -11.35 14.37
CA PHE A 226 1.15 -11.00 12.98
C PHE A 226 0.63 -9.57 12.77
N GLU A 227 0.68 -9.14 11.51
CA GLU A 227 -0.15 -8.07 10.92
C GLU A 227 -0.86 -8.67 9.70
N ARG A 228 -2.19 -8.58 9.59
CA ARG A 228 -2.94 -9.13 8.45
C ARG A 228 -3.74 -8.04 7.76
N PHE A 229 -3.33 -7.69 6.55
CA PHE A 229 -4.04 -6.74 5.70
C PHE A 229 -5.15 -7.43 4.89
N PHE A 230 -6.24 -6.71 4.63
CA PHE A 230 -7.37 -7.16 3.83
C PHE A 230 -7.70 -6.11 2.76
N LEU A 231 -8.06 -6.57 1.56
CA LEU A 231 -8.67 -5.77 0.50
C LEU A 231 -10.06 -6.35 0.22
N ILE A 232 -11.09 -5.56 0.47
CA ILE A 232 -12.51 -5.87 0.19
C ILE A 232 -12.94 -5.10 -1.04
N THR A 233 -13.68 -5.72 -1.95
CA THR A 233 -14.01 -5.17 -3.27
C THR A 233 -15.44 -5.47 -3.70
N ALA A 234 -16.05 -4.54 -4.43
CA ALA A 234 -17.37 -4.68 -5.04
C ALA A 234 -17.53 -3.79 -6.28
N ASP A 235 -18.59 -4.05 -7.05
CA ASP A 235 -18.95 -3.23 -8.23
C ASP A 235 -19.81 -1.99 -7.90
N ALA A 236 -20.30 -1.90 -6.66
CA ALA A 236 -21.11 -0.81 -6.13
C ALA A 236 -20.62 -0.37 -4.74
N PRO A 237 -20.95 0.84 -4.25
CA PRO A 237 -20.58 1.29 -2.91
C PRO A 237 -21.15 0.39 -1.81
N PHE A 238 -20.44 0.27 -0.69
CA PHE A 238 -20.88 -0.45 0.51
C PHE A 238 -20.41 0.23 1.80
N GLU A 239 -21.11 -0.03 2.90
CA GLU A 239 -20.83 0.53 4.23
C GLU A 239 -19.49 0.03 4.80
N LEU A 240 -18.63 0.94 5.24
CA LEU A 240 -17.35 0.63 5.89
C LEU A 240 -17.57 -0.09 7.21
N GLU A 241 -18.53 0.37 8.03
CA GLU A 241 -18.74 -0.15 9.38
C GLU A 241 -19.19 -1.62 9.40
N GLY A 242 -19.89 -2.11 8.36
CA GLY A 242 -20.20 -3.54 8.21
C GLY A 242 -18.94 -4.40 8.05
N VAL A 243 -17.93 -3.90 7.32
CA VAL A 243 -16.63 -4.57 7.16
C VAL A 243 -15.78 -4.43 8.42
N MET A 244 -15.76 -3.25 9.04
CA MET A 244 -15.02 -3.03 10.30
C MET A 244 -15.60 -3.87 11.45
N ALA A 245 -16.93 -4.06 11.52
CA ALA A 245 -17.55 -4.95 12.48
C ALA A 245 -17.15 -6.41 12.27
N ALA A 246 -17.18 -6.91 11.02
CA ALA A 246 -16.69 -8.25 10.70
C ALA A 246 -15.21 -8.44 11.05
N ALA A 247 -14.38 -7.42 10.82
CA ALA A 247 -12.96 -7.44 11.18
C ALA A 247 -12.74 -7.45 12.69
N ARG A 248 -13.49 -6.65 13.48
CA ARG A 248 -13.41 -6.67 14.95
C ARG A 248 -13.90 -8.00 15.54
N VAL A 249 -14.84 -8.69 14.91
CA VAL A 249 -15.21 -10.06 15.31
C VAL A 249 -14.07 -11.04 15.03
N LEU A 250 -13.54 -11.06 13.80
CA LEU A 250 -12.43 -11.94 13.41
C LEU A 250 -11.18 -11.71 14.29
N ALA A 251 -10.89 -10.46 14.63
CA ALA A 251 -9.77 -10.05 15.49
C ALA A 251 -9.80 -10.65 16.90
N THR A 252 -10.98 -11.10 17.38
CA THR A 252 -11.14 -11.77 18.68
C THR A 252 -11.12 -13.31 18.59
N SER A 253 -11.05 -13.87 17.39
CA SER A 253 -11.08 -15.32 17.16
C SER A 253 -9.66 -15.90 17.04
N PRO A 254 -9.42 -17.15 17.52
CA PRO A 254 -8.11 -17.79 17.36
C PRO A 254 -7.76 -18.07 15.88
N GLU A 255 -8.74 -18.03 14.98
CA GLU A 255 -8.58 -18.14 13.53
C GLU A 255 -8.26 -16.81 12.82
N ALA A 256 -8.05 -15.69 13.53
CA ALA A 256 -7.78 -14.36 12.97
C ALA A 256 -6.71 -14.33 11.86
N ARG A 257 -5.71 -15.21 11.97
CA ARG A 257 -4.58 -15.37 11.04
C ARG A 257 -4.97 -15.98 9.69
N THR A 258 -6.05 -16.76 9.62
CA THR A 258 -6.37 -17.61 8.46
C THR A 258 -7.81 -17.49 7.97
N ALA A 259 -8.79 -17.42 8.86
CA ALA A 259 -10.21 -17.39 8.47
C ALA A 259 -10.55 -16.15 7.62
N PRO A 260 -11.50 -16.25 6.67
CA PRO A 260 -12.01 -15.09 5.95
C PRO A 260 -12.86 -14.20 6.87
N LEU A 261 -13.04 -12.94 6.48
CA LEU A 261 -14.03 -12.07 7.08
C LEU A 261 -15.44 -12.54 6.72
N THR A 262 -16.32 -12.65 7.71
CA THR A 262 -17.74 -12.98 7.51
C THR A 262 -18.46 -11.74 6.96
N LEU A 263 -18.58 -11.67 5.63
CA LEU A 263 -19.09 -10.50 4.91
C LEU A 263 -20.42 -10.79 4.19
N PRO A 264 -21.22 -9.74 3.90
CA PRO A 264 -22.39 -9.85 3.02
C PRO A 264 -22.06 -10.43 1.64
N ALA A 265 -23.03 -11.14 1.06
CA ALA A 265 -22.92 -11.67 -0.29
C ALA A 265 -22.71 -10.53 -1.33
N GLY A 266 -21.81 -10.75 -2.27
CA GLY A 266 -21.43 -9.75 -3.29
C GLY A 266 -20.14 -8.98 -2.96
N LEU A 267 -19.62 -9.04 -1.73
CA LEU A 267 -18.29 -8.52 -1.41
C LEU A 267 -17.21 -9.58 -1.70
N GLY A 268 -16.28 -9.27 -2.59
CA GLY A 268 -15.04 -10.03 -2.78
C GLY A 268 -14.01 -9.66 -1.73
N GLN A 269 -13.20 -10.63 -1.28
CA GLN A 269 -12.12 -10.39 -0.31
C GLN A 269 -10.82 -11.08 -0.71
N THR A 270 -9.70 -10.45 -0.36
CA THR A 270 -8.35 -11.02 -0.40
C THR A 270 -7.54 -10.50 0.80
N SER A 271 -6.52 -11.23 1.25
CA SER A 271 -5.71 -10.85 2.41
C SER A 271 -4.23 -11.09 2.18
N PHE A 272 -3.38 -10.41 2.96
CA PHE A 272 -1.93 -10.57 2.97
C PHE A 272 -1.46 -10.55 4.43
N LEU A 273 -0.75 -11.60 4.86
CA LEU A 273 -0.22 -11.76 6.21
C LEU A 273 1.27 -11.36 6.26
N LEU A 274 1.66 -10.69 7.34
CA LEU A 274 3.04 -10.56 7.78
C LEU A 274 3.22 -11.29 9.11
N GLU A 275 4.30 -12.04 9.21
CA GLU A 275 4.70 -12.78 10.41
C GLU A 275 5.52 -11.86 11.32
N LYS A 276 5.03 -11.61 12.55
CA LYS A 276 5.72 -10.79 13.57
C LYS A 276 6.19 -11.69 14.72
N PRO A 277 7.25 -11.33 15.47
CA PRO A 277 7.69 -12.12 16.61
C PRO A 277 6.58 -12.39 17.63
N SER A 278 6.48 -13.63 18.11
CA SER A 278 5.73 -13.96 19.33
C SER A 278 6.51 -13.51 20.57
N PRO A 279 5.82 -13.21 21.69
CA PRO A 279 6.46 -12.85 22.96
C PRO A 279 7.02 -14.06 23.71
#